data_AF-A0A3D5TNM8-F1
#
_entry.id   AF-A0A3D5TNM8-F1
#
_cell.length_a   1.000
_cell.length_b   1.000
_cell.length_c   1.000
_cell.angle_alpha   90.00
_cell.angle_beta   90.00
_cell.angle_gamma   90.00
#
_symmetry.space_group_name_H-M   'P 1'
#
loop_
_entity.id
_entity.type
_entity.pdbx_description
1 polymer ?
#
loop_
_entity_poly.entity_id
_entity_poly.type
_entity_poly.pdbx_seq_one_letter_code
_entity_poly.pdbx_strand_id
1 'polypeptide(L)'
;MYNTAKAVIKVKKFISVLLALILICGSAFTAGVYAQEDKGGICFAVASDVHYVTPAKTATSTPYNEGVETTFKSGKDSLYNQSGFIIDEFLDQCAKNPECRFVLITGDIATHGRDFASEHEAVAAKFRKFEQETGKQVYVINGNHDSALNCAVGREDFISIYHEFGYDKAVSVDENTCSYSVNLNDEYTLVALDTCDERYRVVPNNDLSRMNWAVTQIRNAKREGRKVIMIMHHNLLEHNPYQKALEKNYVVDTPYSFAGLLADLGVKLVFSGHTHVTSATSYTSFLGNTIYDFSMPSLGNFPAEYKLFKMTDSEIKYETKKIEHIDADKLAEVCKGYSKKDIALMKNDFQQYTWNRSHAVYSKKIRKDISPETIGIKESSALYGKLKLVTDGLRELSDTPIYGENGIQAMAAAYGLEIPNSSYSTLNEALTTAYLTYKSGRRIYSQDSDDFKLIVKLIAFSIRKSAAEAADGDVLFDANAFLRELGYSGTVADNILKEFSKKYGFATPEEKAALSLAFALFGGFCSDTDGVENRDGTIPGYGVKEAAQNRFAAAFEKILIKIIEIIKKFYPIFNQFFEKVI
;
A
#
# COMPACT_ATOMS: atom_id res chain seq x y z
N MET A 1 -45.38 -12.46 -53.72
CA MET A 1 -44.81 -11.09 -53.78
C MET A 1 -45.20 -10.18 -52.60
N TYR A 2 -46.38 -10.33 -51.97
CA TYR A 2 -46.83 -9.45 -50.87
C TYR A 2 -46.05 -9.61 -49.54
N ASN A 3 -45.56 -10.81 -49.21
CA ASN A 3 -44.80 -11.08 -47.99
C ASN A 3 -43.34 -10.60 -48.06
N THR A 4 -42.73 -10.60 -49.25
CA THR A 4 -41.38 -10.12 -49.51
C THR A 4 -41.28 -8.61 -49.35
N ALA A 5 -42.31 -7.87 -49.80
CA ALA A 5 -42.40 -6.42 -49.62
C ALA A 5 -42.51 -6.00 -48.14
N LYS A 6 -43.28 -6.73 -47.32
CA LYS A 6 -43.38 -6.48 -45.86
C LYS A 6 -42.08 -6.76 -45.10
N ALA A 7 -41.31 -7.77 -45.52
CA ALA A 7 -40.00 -8.07 -44.93
C ALA A 7 -38.97 -6.97 -45.24
N VAL A 8 -38.92 -6.49 -46.49
CA VAL A 8 -38.05 -5.38 -46.90
C VAL A 8 -38.40 -4.08 -46.18
N ILE A 9 -39.69 -3.81 -45.95
CA ILE A 9 -40.14 -2.63 -45.19
C ILE A 9 -39.73 -2.70 -43.71
N LYS A 10 -39.76 -3.90 -43.09
CA LYS A 10 -39.32 -4.09 -41.70
C LYS A 10 -37.80 -3.92 -41.54
N VAL A 11 -37.00 -4.40 -42.50
CA VAL A 11 -35.54 -4.23 -42.51
C VAL A 11 -35.15 -2.77 -42.70
N LYS A 12 -35.83 -2.03 -43.59
CA LYS A 12 -35.61 -0.59 -43.77
C LYS A 12 -35.93 0.22 -42.52
N LYS A 13 -37.05 -0.08 -41.84
CA LYS A 13 -37.40 0.57 -40.56
C LYS A 13 -36.38 0.28 -39.45
N PHE A 14 -35.86 -0.94 -39.38
CA PHE A 14 -34.81 -1.29 -38.42
C PHE A 14 -33.51 -0.51 -38.68
N ILE A 15 -33.08 -0.41 -39.95
CA ILE A 15 -31.87 0.35 -40.33
C ILE A 15 -32.06 1.86 -40.07
N SER A 16 -33.24 2.41 -40.31
CA SER A 16 -33.52 3.83 -40.03
C SER A 16 -33.53 4.14 -38.53
N VAL A 17 -34.03 3.24 -37.69
CA VAL A 17 -33.97 3.39 -36.22
C VAL A 17 -32.53 3.27 -35.72
N LEU A 18 -31.74 2.35 -36.29
CA LEU A 18 -30.31 2.20 -35.97
C LEU A 18 -29.51 3.45 -36.36
N LEU A 19 -29.75 4.02 -37.54
CA LEU A 19 -29.10 5.25 -38.00
C LEU A 19 -29.51 6.47 -37.17
N ALA A 20 -30.79 6.56 -36.76
CA ALA A 20 -31.25 7.61 -35.85
C ALA A 20 -30.59 7.50 -34.46
N LEU A 21 -30.43 6.28 -33.94
CA LEU A 21 -29.69 6.03 -32.68
C LEU A 21 -28.20 6.41 -32.82
N ILE A 22 -27.57 6.08 -33.94
CA ILE A 22 -26.17 6.47 -34.22
C ILE A 22 -26.02 7.99 -34.32
N LEU A 23 -26.98 8.69 -34.93
CA LEU A 23 -26.99 10.16 -35.02
C LEU A 23 -27.21 10.82 -33.65
N ILE A 24 -28.14 10.30 -32.83
CA ILE A 24 -28.40 10.79 -31.47
C ILE A 24 -27.17 10.54 -30.58
N CYS A 25 -26.54 9.37 -30.67
CA CYS A 25 -25.31 9.05 -29.94
C CYS A 25 -24.08 9.82 -30.47
N GLY A 26 -24.02 10.12 -31.77
CA GLY A 26 -22.96 10.92 -32.39
C GLY A 26 -23.05 12.40 -32.02
N SER A 27 -24.26 12.94 -31.82
CA SER A 27 -24.47 14.32 -31.37
C SER A 27 -24.16 14.55 -29.88
N ALA A 28 -24.04 13.49 -29.08
CA ALA A 28 -23.62 13.60 -27.67
C ALA A 28 -22.09 13.70 -27.50
N PHE A 29 -21.30 13.60 -28.58
CA PHE A 29 -19.84 13.52 -28.53
C PHE A 29 -19.10 14.84 -28.79
N THR A 30 -19.79 15.97 -28.85
CA THR A 30 -19.16 17.29 -29.04
C THR A 30 -19.61 18.28 -27.97
N ALA A 31 -19.09 18.10 -26.75
CA ALA A 31 -19.20 19.10 -25.70
C ALA A 31 -17.83 19.35 -25.06
N GLY A 32 -17.17 20.41 -25.56
CA GLY A 32 -16.26 21.27 -24.81
C GLY A 32 -14.97 20.64 -24.30
N VAL A 33 -13.93 20.67 -25.13
CA VAL A 33 -12.57 20.89 -24.62
C VAL A 33 -12.45 22.39 -24.41
N TYR A 34 -12.94 22.88 -23.27
CA TYR A 34 -12.47 24.16 -22.76
C TYR A 34 -11.11 23.86 -22.13
N ALA A 35 -10.05 24.44 -22.69
CA ALA A 35 -8.78 24.54 -22.00
C ALA A 35 -9.04 25.40 -20.75
N GLN A 36 -9.12 24.73 -19.60
CA GLN A 36 -9.16 25.39 -18.31
C GLN A 36 -7.79 26.06 -18.14
N GLU A 37 -7.76 27.38 -17.94
CA GLU A 37 -6.54 28.07 -17.53
C GLU A 37 -5.97 27.37 -16.31
N ASP A 38 -4.69 26.99 -16.37
CA ASP A 38 -3.98 26.33 -15.28
C ASP A 38 -3.87 27.31 -14.10
N LYS A 39 -4.87 27.30 -13.23
CA LYS A 39 -4.83 28.02 -11.97
C LYS A 39 -3.68 27.42 -11.16
N GLY A 40 -2.80 28.28 -10.65
CA GLY A 40 -1.51 27.88 -10.09
C GLY A 40 -1.61 26.68 -9.13
N GLY A 41 -0.73 25.70 -9.34
CA GLY A 41 -0.76 24.44 -8.59
C GLY A 41 -0.56 24.57 -7.08
N ILE A 42 -1.04 23.58 -6.33
CA ILE A 42 -0.88 23.47 -4.88
C ILE A 42 0.20 22.45 -4.53
N CYS A 43 1.02 22.74 -3.52
CA CYS A 43 1.97 21.78 -2.97
C CYS A 43 1.76 21.61 -1.47
N PHE A 44 1.82 20.37 -0.98
CA PHE A 44 1.68 20.04 0.44
C PHE A 44 2.48 18.79 0.80
N ALA A 45 2.76 18.64 2.08
CA ALA A 45 3.41 17.45 2.64
C ALA A 45 2.38 16.51 3.26
N VAL A 46 2.64 15.20 3.15
CA VAL A 46 1.87 14.16 3.82
C VAL A 46 2.84 13.25 4.55
N ALA A 47 2.56 12.96 5.82
CA ALA A 47 3.30 12.04 6.65
C ALA A 47 2.35 11.13 7.44
N SER A 48 2.87 9.99 7.90
CA SER A 48 2.11 9.00 8.67
C SER A 48 2.96 8.37 9.74
N ASP A 49 2.30 7.69 10.69
CA ASP A 49 2.92 6.77 11.63
C ASP A 49 4.11 7.44 12.31
N VAL A 50 3.82 8.61 12.89
CA VAL A 50 4.78 9.47 13.58
C VAL A 50 5.34 8.75 14.79
N HIS A 51 4.48 8.00 15.49
CA HIS A 51 4.82 7.14 16.63
C HIS A 51 5.71 7.87 17.64
N TYR A 52 5.30 9.08 18.04
CA TYR A 52 6.02 9.82 19.07
C TYR A 52 6.08 9.00 20.35
N VAL A 53 7.24 9.05 21.00
CA VAL A 53 7.47 8.50 22.35
C VAL A 53 8.31 9.50 23.12
N THR A 54 8.00 9.67 24.41
CA THR A 54 8.89 10.42 25.31
C THR A 54 10.23 9.68 25.43
N PRO A 55 11.37 10.29 25.05
CA PRO A 55 12.65 9.58 25.05
C PRO A 55 13.02 9.00 26.42
N ALA A 56 13.55 7.78 26.42
CA ALA A 56 14.09 7.17 27.64
C ALA A 56 15.28 8.00 28.17
N LYS A 57 15.39 8.19 29.49
CA LYS A 57 16.51 8.96 30.09
C LYS A 57 17.86 8.25 29.95
N THR A 58 17.88 6.93 30.07
CA THR A 58 19.06 6.08 29.96
C THR A 58 18.78 4.80 29.17
N ALA A 59 19.85 4.10 28.77
CA ALA A 59 19.77 2.83 28.04
C ALA A 59 19.02 1.70 28.79
N THR A 60 18.84 1.87 30.11
CA THR A 60 18.17 0.90 30.98
C THR A 60 16.84 1.40 31.52
N SER A 61 16.49 2.68 31.31
CA SER A 61 15.18 3.20 31.70
C SER A 61 14.14 2.84 30.65
N THR A 62 13.02 2.27 31.07
CA THR A 62 11.76 2.38 30.34
C THR A 62 11.18 3.77 30.59
N PRO A 63 10.53 4.40 29.58
CA PRO A 63 9.68 5.57 29.81
C PRO A 63 8.55 5.33 30.84
N TYR A 64 8.27 4.07 31.21
CA TYR A 64 7.19 3.71 32.12
C TYR A 64 7.58 2.57 33.08
N ASN A 65 7.33 2.73 34.37
CA ASN A 65 7.81 1.85 35.45
C ASN A 65 7.19 0.43 35.50
N GLU A 66 6.50 -0.08 34.48
CA GLU A 66 5.78 -1.38 34.54
C GLU A 66 5.60 -2.05 33.15
N GLY A 67 6.68 -2.57 32.54
CA GLY A 67 6.57 -3.77 31.68
C GLY A 67 6.18 -3.65 30.20
N VAL A 68 6.50 -2.56 29.48
CA VAL A 68 6.45 -2.53 28.00
C VAL A 68 7.86 -2.30 27.43
N GLU A 69 8.22 -3.04 26.37
CA GLU A 69 9.52 -3.11 25.66
C GLU A 69 10.06 -1.80 25.04
N THR A 70 9.63 -0.62 25.49
CA THR A 70 10.07 0.67 24.91
C THR A 70 11.41 1.14 25.45
N THR A 71 12.14 0.30 26.18
CA THR A 71 13.53 0.56 26.54
C THR A 71 14.36 0.83 25.29
N PHE A 72 15.37 1.67 25.41
CA PHE A 72 16.44 1.93 24.45
C PHE A 72 16.89 0.74 23.56
N LYS A 73 16.71 -0.50 24.03
CA LYS A 73 16.97 -1.77 23.34
C LYS A 73 15.70 -2.44 22.80
N SER A 74 14.69 -1.69 22.33
CA SER A 74 13.48 -2.30 21.78
C SER A 74 13.87 -3.30 20.68
N GLY A 75 13.31 -4.51 20.74
CA GLY A 75 13.52 -5.54 19.72
C GLY A 75 12.80 -5.25 18.40
N LYS A 76 12.30 -4.02 18.25
CA LYS A 76 11.51 -3.52 17.12
C LYS A 76 12.33 -2.49 16.33
N ASP A 77 12.00 -2.32 15.07
CA ASP A 77 12.64 -1.38 14.14
C ASP A 77 12.24 0.09 14.39
N SER A 78 11.31 0.34 15.31
CA SER A 78 10.85 1.69 15.66
C SER A 78 11.97 2.59 16.20
N LEU A 79 11.84 3.88 15.91
CA LEU A 79 12.75 4.98 16.22
C LEU A 79 12.24 5.80 17.43
N TYR A 80 11.75 5.11 18.46
CA TYR A 80 11.02 5.72 19.58
C TYR A 80 11.74 6.92 20.21
N ASN A 81 13.00 6.75 20.59
CA ASN A 81 13.77 7.82 21.23
C ASN A 81 14.10 8.98 20.27
N GLN A 82 14.20 8.69 18.97
CA GLN A 82 14.49 9.69 17.94
C GLN A 82 13.22 10.44 17.49
N SER A 83 12.03 9.86 17.69
CA SER A 83 10.74 10.31 17.15
C SER A 83 10.53 11.83 17.31
N GLY A 84 10.76 12.38 18.49
CA GLY A 84 10.63 13.83 18.73
C GLY A 84 11.51 14.71 17.85
N PHE A 85 12.75 14.27 17.59
CA PHE A 85 13.71 14.99 16.75
C PHE A 85 13.47 14.75 15.25
N ILE A 86 12.92 13.58 14.89
CA ILE A 86 12.44 13.30 13.53
C ILE A 86 11.30 14.24 13.17
N ILE A 87 10.34 14.45 14.09
CA ILE A 87 9.23 15.38 13.89
C ILE A 87 9.76 16.81 13.72
N ASP A 88 10.73 17.22 14.54
CA ASP A 88 11.33 18.56 14.45
C ASP A 88 11.98 18.78 13.07
N GLU A 89 12.78 17.81 12.58
CA GLU A 89 13.39 17.90 11.25
C GLU A 89 12.34 17.88 10.13
N PHE A 90 11.33 17.01 10.22
CA PHE A 90 10.23 16.97 9.24
C PHE A 90 9.52 18.32 9.11
N LEU A 91 9.14 18.92 10.25
CA LEU A 91 8.46 20.22 10.27
C LEU A 91 9.38 21.34 9.77
N ASP A 92 10.68 21.30 10.10
CA ASP A 92 11.65 22.27 9.59
C ASP A 92 11.86 22.17 8.07
N GLN A 93 11.93 20.95 7.51
CA GLN A 93 11.96 20.75 6.05
C GLN A 93 10.69 21.29 5.38
N CYS A 94 9.52 21.06 5.98
CA CYS A 94 8.26 21.62 5.51
C CYS A 94 8.22 23.15 5.62
N ALA A 95 8.79 23.73 6.68
CA ALA A 95 8.87 25.18 6.89
C ALA A 95 9.74 25.84 5.82
N LYS A 96 10.93 25.27 5.57
CA LYS A 96 11.92 25.75 4.60
C LYS A 96 11.47 25.62 3.14
N ASN A 97 10.54 24.73 2.82
CA ASN A 97 9.99 24.61 1.48
C ASN A 97 8.90 25.68 1.21
N PRO A 98 9.15 26.69 0.35
CA PRO A 98 8.18 27.76 0.06
C PRO A 98 6.98 27.30 -0.79
N GLU A 99 7.08 26.15 -1.47
CA GLU A 99 5.97 25.58 -2.22
C GLU A 99 4.97 24.89 -1.29
N CYS A 100 5.44 24.28 -0.19
CA CYS A 100 4.60 23.56 0.77
C CYS A 100 3.64 24.51 1.51
N ARG A 101 2.32 24.30 1.34
CA ARG A 101 1.25 25.15 1.88
C ARG A 101 0.66 24.65 3.19
N PHE A 102 0.56 23.34 3.35
CA PHE A 102 0.07 22.70 4.57
C PHE A 102 0.67 21.29 4.71
N VAL A 103 0.45 20.69 5.87
CA VAL A 103 0.90 19.34 6.25
C VAL A 103 -0.32 18.49 6.58
N LEU A 104 -0.36 17.25 6.07
CA LEU A 104 -1.35 16.25 6.42
C LEU A 104 -0.70 15.11 7.22
N ILE A 105 -1.30 14.69 8.32
CA ILE A 105 -0.87 13.55 9.15
C ILE A 105 -1.96 12.47 9.17
N THR A 106 -1.64 11.27 8.70
CA THR A 106 -2.61 10.17 8.48
C THR A 106 -2.72 9.19 9.67
N GLY A 107 -2.52 9.65 10.90
CA GLY A 107 -2.69 8.85 12.12
C GLY A 107 -1.41 8.19 12.66
N ASP A 108 -1.60 7.47 13.78
CA ASP A 108 -0.55 6.92 14.64
C ASP A 108 0.47 8.00 15.03
N ILE A 109 -0.07 9.05 15.62
CA ILE A 109 0.69 10.24 16.03
C ILE A 109 1.56 9.93 17.24
N ALA A 110 1.03 9.21 18.22
CA ALA A 110 1.73 8.79 19.43
C ALA A 110 1.74 7.26 19.55
N THR A 111 2.87 6.65 19.93
CA THR A 111 2.97 5.17 20.00
C THR A 111 2.05 4.59 21.09
N HIS A 112 1.87 5.33 22.17
CA HIS A 112 1.06 4.93 23.32
C HIS A 112 -0.03 5.97 23.60
N GLY A 113 -0.51 6.66 22.56
CA GLY A 113 -1.47 7.75 22.67
C GLY A 113 -2.71 7.42 23.48
N ARG A 114 -3.25 6.20 23.30
CA ARG A 114 -4.37 5.67 24.10
C ARG A 114 -4.13 5.72 25.60
N ASP A 115 -2.90 5.49 26.04
CA ASP A 115 -2.55 5.32 27.45
C ASP A 115 -1.93 6.60 28.05
N PHE A 116 -1.35 7.47 27.21
CA PHE A 116 -0.62 8.66 27.65
C PHE A 116 -0.95 9.90 26.80
N ALA A 117 -1.87 10.72 27.29
CA ALA A 117 -2.21 12.02 26.68
C ALA A 117 -0.97 12.92 26.51
N SER A 118 0.02 12.82 27.39
CA SER A 118 1.25 13.62 27.32
C SER A 118 2.07 13.39 26.05
N GLU A 119 2.01 12.20 25.44
CA GLU A 119 2.64 11.97 24.14
C GLU A 119 1.94 12.77 23.03
N HIS A 120 0.61 12.81 23.05
CA HIS A 120 -0.17 13.64 22.12
C HIS A 120 0.06 15.14 22.34
N GLU A 121 0.03 15.61 23.58
CA GLU A 121 0.26 17.01 23.95
C GLU A 121 1.64 17.50 23.49
N ALA A 122 2.67 16.65 23.59
CA ALA A 122 4.01 16.96 23.12
C ALA A 122 4.07 17.16 21.60
N VAL A 123 3.37 16.32 20.83
CA VAL A 123 3.29 16.48 19.37
C VAL A 123 2.45 17.68 18.99
N ALA A 124 1.29 17.88 19.63
CA ALA A 124 0.44 19.05 19.44
C ALA A 124 1.20 20.36 19.70
N ALA A 125 2.06 20.41 20.72
CA ALA A 125 2.90 21.57 20.99
C ALA A 125 3.90 21.85 19.85
N LYS A 126 4.48 20.82 19.24
CA LYS A 126 5.36 20.97 18.07
C LYS A 126 4.61 21.49 16.84
N PHE A 127 3.43 20.94 16.56
CA PHE A 127 2.58 21.42 15.46
C PHE A 127 2.13 22.86 15.67
N ARG A 128 1.69 23.23 16.88
CA ARG A 128 1.30 24.60 17.22
C ARG A 128 2.45 25.58 16.98
N LYS A 129 3.66 25.22 17.41
CA LYS A 129 4.86 26.03 17.17
C LYS A 129 5.10 26.22 15.66
N PHE A 130 5.01 25.14 14.88
CA PHE A 130 5.15 25.20 13.43
C PHE A 130 4.11 26.12 12.76
N GLU A 131 2.84 26.02 13.14
CA GLU A 131 1.79 26.90 12.59
C GLU A 131 2.04 28.37 12.96
N GLN A 132 2.45 28.65 14.20
CA GLN A 132 2.75 30.00 14.67
C GLN A 132 3.95 30.63 13.96
N GLU A 133 5.00 29.85 13.69
CA GLU A 133 6.23 30.34 13.07
C GLU A 133 6.11 30.49 11.55
N THR A 134 5.29 29.66 10.89
CA THR A 134 5.24 29.57 9.43
C THR A 134 3.93 30.06 8.80
N GLY A 135 2.85 30.10 9.58
CA GLY A 135 1.48 30.27 9.09
C GLY A 135 0.91 29.07 8.32
N LYS A 136 1.70 28.01 8.09
CA LYS A 136 1.27 26.79 7.37
C LYS A 136 0.46 25.92 8.31
N GLN A 137 -0.67 25.42 7.82
CA GLN A 137 -1.59 24.63 8.63
C GLN A 137 -1.19 23.15 8.69
N VAL A 138 -1.49 22.50 9.80
CA VAL A 138 -1.38 21.05 10.00
C VAL A 138 -2.79 20.48 10.13
N TYR A 139 -3.07 19.39 9.42
CA TYR A 139 -4.33 18.65 9.52
C TYR A 139 -4.04 17.20 9.90
N VAL A 140 -4.72 16.69 10.92
CA VAL A 140 -4.46 15.34 11.45
C VAL A 140 -5.71 14.48 11.39
N ILE A 141 -5.56 13.16 11.40
CA ILE A 141 -6.61 12.19 11.77
C ILE A 141 -5.99 11.19 12.75
N ASN A 142 -6.82 10.48 13.52
CA ASN A 142 -6.34 9.44 14.44
C ASN A 142 -5.96 8.15 13.71
N GLY A 143 -5.01 7.42 14.27
CA GLY A 143 -4.69 6.04 13.96
C GLY A 143 -5.03 5.10 15.11
N ASN A 144 -4.65 3.82 14.96
CA ASN A 144 -4.98 2.82 15.95
C ASN A 144 -4.17 2.94 17.26
N HIS A 145 -3.15 3.78 17.34
CA HIS A 145 -2.39 4.01 18.57
C HIS A 145 -2.89 5.21 19.38
N ASP A 146 -3.77 6.03 18.81
CA ASP A 146 -4.02 7.38 19.30
C ASP A 146 -5.20 7.44 20.29
N SER A 147 -6.35 6.88 19.94
CA SER A 147 -7.56 6.99 20.76
C SER A 147 -8.37 5.70 20.80
N ALA A 148 -9.06 5.47 21.92
CA ALA A 148 -9.98 4.34 22.08
C ALA A 148 -11.00 4.57 23.20
N LEU A 149 -12.12 3.87 23.12
CA LEU A 149 -13.14 3.85 24.16
C LEU A 149 -12.56 3.26 25.47
N ASN A 150 -12.82 3.93 26.58
CA ASN A 150 -12.35 3.56 27.93
C ASN A 150 -10.82 3.56 28.10
N CYS A 151 -10.09 4.28 27.25
CA CYS A 151 -8.66 4.54 27.41
C CYS A 151 -8.44 5.95 28.01
N ALA A 152 -7.19 6.29 28.35
CA ALA A 152 -6.84 7.60 28.90
C ALA A 152 -7.09 8.73 27.89
N VAL A 153 -6.97 8.42 26.60
CA VAL A 153 -7.34 9.30 25.49
C VAL A 153 -8.50 8.67 24.74
N GLY A 154 -9.70 9.20 24.98
CA GLY A 154 -10.89 8.92 24.19
C GLY A 154 -11.01 9.84 22.96
N ARG A 155 -12.10 9.69 22.23
CA ARG A 155 -12.43 10.51 21.04
C ARG A 155 -12.43 12.02 21.37
N GLU A 156 -13.10 12.40 22.45
CA GLU A 156 -13.23 13.81 22.84
C GLU A 156 -11.90 14.41 23.28
N ASP A 157 -11.07 13.63 23.99
CA ASP A 157 -9.73 14.04 24.38
C ASP A 157 -8.85 14.26 23.14
N PHE A 158 -8.88 13.33 22.17
CA PHE A 158 -8.12 13.47 20.92
C PHE A 158 -8.54 14.73 20.14
N ILE A 159 -9.85 14.93 19.94
CA ILE A 159 -10.37 16.13 19.27
C ILE A 159 -9.97 17.40 20.02
N SER A 160 -9.98 17.39 21.35
CA SER A 160 -9.58 18.54 22.18
C SER A 160 -8.08 18.84 22.05
N ILE A 161 -7.21 17.83 22.18
CA ILE A 161 -5.76 17.99 22.08
C ILE A 161 -5.36 18.49 20.69
N TYR A 162 -6.03 17.99 19.64
CA TYR A 162 -5.74 18.34 18.26
C TYR A 162 -6.69 19.38 17.66
N HIS A 163 -7.45 20.12 18.49
CA HIS A 163 -8.53 21.00 18.04
C HIS A 163 -8.09 22.00 16.96
N GLU A 164 -6.92 22.61 17.11
CA GLU A 164 -6.36 23.61 16.18
C GLU A 164 -5.92 23.01 14.83
N PHE A 165 -5.75 21.68 14.74
CA PHE A 165 -5.19 20.97 13.59
C PHE A 165 -6.27 20.32 12.72
N GLY A 166 -7.30 21.12 12.42
CA GLY A 166 -8.37 20.80 11.47
C GLY A 166 -9.78 20.92 12.04
N TYR A 167 -9.99 20.54 13.30
CA TYR A 167 -11.33 20.50 13.92
C TYR A 167 -11.94 21.89 14.13
N ASP A 168 -11.14 22.89 14.51
CA ASP A 168 -11.56 24.27 14.73
C ASP A 168 -12.08 24.97 13.47
N LYS A 169 -11.60 24.51 12.30
CA LYS A 169 -11.93 25.02 10.97
C LYS A 169 -12.91 24.11 10.23
N ALA A 170 -13.34 23.01 10.85
CA ALA A 170 -14.13 22.00 10.18
C ALA A 170 -15.51 22.54 9.79
N VAL A 171 -15.93 22.26 8.55
CA VAL A 171 -17.30 22.49 8.08
C VAL A 171 -18.27 21.45 8.66
N SER A 172 -17.74 20.29 9.05
CA SER A 172 -18.50 19.22 9.70
C SER A 172 -17.54 18.32 10.46
N VAL A 173 -17.91 17.96 11.69
CA VAL A 173 -17.26 16.90 12.49
C VAL A 173 -18.29 15.80 12.67
N ASP A 174 -17.89 14.54 12.50
CA ASP A 174 -18.76 13.40 12.79
C ASP A 174 -18.99 13.26 14.30
N GLU A 175 -20.23 12.98 14.71
CA GLU A 175 -20.61 12.98 16.12
C GLU A 175 -20.00 11.80 16.90
N ASN A 176 -19.72 10.69 16.22
CA ASN A 176 -19.37 9.41 16.87
C ASN A 176 -17.91 9.01 16.65
N THR A 177 -17.17 9.72 15.80
CA THR A 177 -15.79 9.39 15.44
C THR A 177 -14.90 10.62 15.50
N CYS A 178 -13.61 10.45 15.26
CA CYS A 178 -12.68 11.56 15.09
C CYS A 178 -12.72 12.17 13.67
N SER A 179 -13.69 11.78 12.82
CA SER A 179 -13.77 12.25 11.43
C SER A 179 -14.19 13.71 11.32
N TYR A 180 -13.64 14.45 10.37
CA TYR A 180 -14.05 15.82 10.06
C TYR A 180 -13.76 16.20 8.60
N SER A 181 -14.44 17.24 8.13
CA SER A 181 -14.28 17.80 6.80
C SER A 181 -13.94 19.28 6.93
N VAL A 182 -12.95 19.76 6.17
CA VAL A 182 -12.48 21.15 6.20
C VAL A 182 -12.12 21.63 4.80
N ASN A 183 -12.43 22.88 4.50
CA ASN A 183 -11.97 23.50 3.25
C ASN A 183 -10.52 23.93 3.41
N LEU A 184 -9.62 23.33 2.62
CA LEU A 184 -8.20 23.66 2.60
C LEU A 184 -7.98 25.02 1.93
N ASN A 185 -8.79 25.32 0.92
CA ASN A 185 -8.90 26.61 0.22
C ASN A 185 -10.18 26.65 -0.64
N ASP A 186 -10.25 27.58 -1.59
CA ASP A 186 -11.39 27.71 -2.50
C ASP A 186 -11.53 26.56 -3.51
N GLU A 187 -10.48 25.75 -3.71
CA GLU A 187 -10.46 24.67 -4.70
C GLU A 187 -10.54 23.28 -4.08
N TYR A 188 -10.10 23.09 -2.84
CA TYR A 188 -9.95 21.78 -2.22
C TYR A 188 -10.64 21.68 -0.86
N THR A 189 -11.32 20.55 -0.66
CA THR A 189 -11.84 20.10 0.64
C THR A 189 -11.09 18.85 1.08
N LEU A 190 -10.66 18.82 2.33
CA LEU A 190 -10.15 17.63 3.00
C LEU A 190 -11.30 16.90 3.67
N VAL A 191 -11.40 15.59 3.45
CA VAL A 191 -12.22 14.67 4.27
C VAL A 191 -11.27 13.77 5.04
N ALA A 192 -11.17 13.99 6.35
CA ALA A 192 -10.39 13.17 7.26
C ALA A 192 -11.31 12.11 7.89
N LEU A 193 -11.09 10.85 7.53
CA LEU A 193 -11.94 9.72 7.92
C LEU A 193 -11.26 8.88 9.00
N ASP A 194 -11.87 8.84 10.18
CA ASP A 194 -11.50 7.91 11.25
C ASP A 194 -11.91 6.48 10.85
N THR A 195 -10.89 5.63 10.71
CA THR A 195 -11.06 4.23 10.31
C THR A 195 -10.74 3.26 11.44
N CYS A 196 -10.66 3.73 12.68
CA CYS A 196 -10.32 2.90 13.82
C CYS A 196 -11.58 2.34 14.47
N ASP A 197 -11.54 1.05 14.86
CA ASP A 197 -12.48 0.54 15.83
C ASP A 197 -12.13 1.09 17.24
N GLU A 198 -13.13 1.67 17.89
CA GLU A 198 -12.94 2.32 19.19
C GLU A 198 -12.59 1.32 20.31
N ARG A 199 -12.86 0.01 20.13
CA ARG A 199 -12.62 -1.04 21.14
C ARG A 199 -11.42 -1.89 20.79
N TYR A 200 -11.27 -2.27 19.52
CA TYR A 200 -10.26 -3.22 19.08
C TYR A 200 -9.13 -2.52 18.34
N ARG A 201 -7.95 -2.48 18.96
CA ARG A 201 -6.78 -1.73 18.47
C ARG A 201 -6.55 -1.90 16.98
N VAL A 202 -6.40 -3.11 16.49
CA VAL A 202 -5.99 -3.35 15.10
C VAL A 202 -7.16 -3.49 14.13
N VAL A 203 -8.41 -3.29 14.53
CA VAL A 203 -9.55 -3.56 13.64
C VAL A 203 -9.92 -2.28 12.88
N PRO A 204 -9.94 -2.31 11.54
CA PRO A 204 -10.42 -1.18 10.76
C PRO A 204 -11.94 -1.10 10.88
N ASN A 205 -12.49 0.10 10.81
CA ASN A 205 -13.93 0.32 10.81
C ASN A 205 -14.31 1.42 9.82
N ASN A 206 -14.93 1.01 8.72
CA ASN A 206 -15.60 1.87 7.75
C ASN A 206 -17.05 1.40 7.57
N ASP A 207 -17.80 1.29 8.68
CA ASP A 207 -19.21 0.93 8.61
C ASP A 207 -20.05 1.88 7.73
N LEU A 208 -21.30 1.49 7.50
CA LEU A 208 -22.23 2.28 6.67
C LEU A 208 -22.43 3.72 7.20
N SER A 209 -22.36 3.95 8.51
CA SER A 209 -22.53 5.29 9.07
C SER A 209 -21.35 6.18 8.69
N ARG A 210 -20.12 5.70 8.92
CA ARG A 210 -18.87 6.39 8.56
C ARG A 210 -18.78 6.65 7.05
N MET A 211 -19.09 5.64 6.23
CA MET A 211 -19.12 5.79 4.77
C MET A 211 -20.17 6.81 4.32
N ASN A 212 -21.39 6.77 4.87
CA ASN A 212 -22.44 7.73 4.52
C ASN A 212 -22.11 9.17 4.93
N TRP A 213 -21.48 9.33 6.10
CA TRP A 213 -20.99 10.64 6.53
C TRP A 213 -19.94 11.17 5.54
N ALA A 214 -18.92 10.37 5.18
CA ALA A 214 -17.90 10.77 4.22
C ALA A 214 -18.49 11.13 2.85
N VAL A 215 -19.41 10.29 2.34
CA VAL A 215 -20.14 10.54 1.08
C VAL A 215 -20.92 11.84 1.11
N THR A 216 -21.51 12.18 2.26
CA THR A 216 -22.23 13.45 2.43
C THR A 216 -21.28 14.63 2.30
N GLN A 217 -20.12 14.59 2.96
CA GLN A 217 -19.11 15.65 2.87
C GLN A 217 -18.56 15.79 1.45
N ILE A 218 -18.27 14.67 0.77
CA ILE A 218 -17.80 14.66 -0.62
C ILE A 218 -18.84 15.31 -1.55
N ARG A 219 -20.13 14.98 -1.39
CA ARG A 219 -21.21 15.58 -2.18
C ARG A 219 -21.40 17.06 -1.89
N ASN A 220 -21.16 17.50 -0.66
CA ASN A 220 -21.19 18.93 -0.29
C ASN A 220 -20.08 19.69 -0.99
N ALA A 221 -18.83 19.23 -0.85
CA ALA A 221 -17.66 19.83 -1.50
C ALA A 221 -17.83 19.94 -3.01
N LYS A 222 -18.31 18.87 -3.65
CA LYS A 222 -18.56 18.85 -5.10
C LYS A 222 -19.66 19.82 -5.54
N ARG A 223 -20.74 19.97 -4.75
CA ARG A 223 -21.79 20.97 -5.01
C ARG A 223 -21.25 22.40 -4.94
N GLU A 224 -20.23 22.62 -4.12
CA GLU A 224 -19.51 23.89 -4.00
C GLU A 224 -18.38 24.04 -5.02
N GLY A 225 -18.21 23.09 -5.95
CA GLY A 225 -17.18 23.13 -6.98
C GLY A 225 -15.78 22.78 -6.51
N ARG A 226 -15.63 22.24 -5.28
CA ARG A 226 -14.33 21.83 -4.71
C ARG A 226 -13.98 20.39 -5.07
N LYS A 227 -12.68 20.17 -5.28
CA LYS A 227 -12.04 18.85 -5.39
C LYS A 227 -11.85 18.26 -4.00
N VAL A 228 -11.94 16.94 -3.86
CA VAL A 228 -11.78 16.29 -2.56
C VAL A 228 -10.45 15.54 -2.48
N ILE A 229 -9.74 15.77 -1.37
CA ILE A 229 -8.61 14.97 -0.89
C ILE A 229 -9.09 14.22 0.34
N MET A 230 -8.76 12.94 0.48
CA MET A 230 -9.10 12.15 1.66
C MET A 230 -7.84 11.71 2.41
N ILE A 231 -7.90 11.78 3.74
CA ILE A 231 -6.91 11.14 4.62
C ILE A 231 -7.62 10.13 5.52
N MET A 232 -6.96 9.01 5.77
CA MET A 232 -7.40 7.94 6.67
C MET A 232 -6.18 7.18 7.19
N HIS A 233 -6.35 6.36 8.23
CA HIS A 233 -5.21 5.62 8.78
C HIS A 233 -4.99 4.25 8.12
N HIS A 234 -6.01 3.40 8.07
CA HIS A 234 -5.93 2.11 7.37
C HIS A 234 -5.95 2.32 5.85
N ASN A 235 -5.35 1.41 5.09
CA ASN A 235 -5.37 1.49 3.62
C ASN A 235 -6.80 1.37 3.08
N LEU A 236 -7.11 2.15 2.04
CA LEU A 236 -8.36 2.03 1.30
C LEU A 236 -8.33 0.81 0.37
N LEU A 237 -7.21 0.59 -0.31
CA LEU A 237 -6.97 -0.48 -1.26
C LEU A 237 -5.95 -1.47 -0.73
N GLU A 238 -5.86 -2.62 -1.37
CA GLU A 238 -4.74 -3.53 -1.14
C GLU A 238 -3.51 -3.04 -1.92
N HIS A 239 -2.41 -2.78 -1.19
CA HIS A 239 -1.14 -2.31 -1.74
C HIS A 239 -0.19 -3.43 -2.18
N ASN A 240 -0.61 -4.66 -1.92
CA ASN A 240 -0.12 -5.86 -2.57
C ASN A 240 -1.33 -6.80 -2.71
N PRO A 241 -1.37 -7.69 -3.70
CA PRO A 241 -2.59 -8.46 -3.99
C PRO A 241 -3.03 -9.42 -2.87
N TYR A 242 -2.26 -9.50 -1.77
CA TYR A 242 -2.43 -10.47 -0.68
C TYR A 242 -2.60 -9.78 0.67
N GLN A 243 -2.71 -8.45 0.66
CA GLN A 243 -2.71 -7.67 1.88
C GLN A 243 -3.90 -8.05 2.75
N LYS A 244 -5.12 -8.23 2.22
CA LYS A 244 -6.25 -8.67 3.04
C LYS A 244 -6.11 -10.10 3.59
N ALA A 245 -5.32 -10.96 2.96
CA ALA A 245 -5.13 -12.33 3.41
C ALA A 245 -4.11 -12.43 4.55
N LEU A 246 -2.97 -11.74 4.41
CA LEU A 246 -1.86 -11.78 5.36
C LEU A 246 -1.98 -10.70 6.45
N GLU A 247 -2.56 -9.57 6.09
CA GLU A 247 -2.63 -8.34 6.88
C GLU A 247 -4.07 -7.80 6.87
N LYS A 248 -5.07 -8.68 7.06
CA LYS A 248 -6.52 -8.37 6.95
C LYS A 248 -6.93 -7.02 7.54
N ASN A 249 -6.35 -6.74 8.70
CA ASN A 249 -6.64 -5.62 9.55
C ASN A 249 -5.99 -4.30 9.10
N TYR A 250 -5.13 -4.33 8.08
CA TYR A 250 -4.43 -3.16 7.56
C TYR A 250 -5.19 -2.44 6.45
N VAL A 251 -6.23 -3.07 5.91
CA VAL A 251 -7.07 -2.56 4.84
C VAL A 251 -8.50 -2.49 5.33
N VAL A 252 -9.21 -1.41 5.03
CA VAL A 252 -10.63 -1.24 5.38
C VAL A 252 -11.52 -2.33 4.78
N ASP A 253 -12.72 -2.50 5.32
CA ASP A 253 -13.67 -3.49 4.82
C ASP A 253 -14.31 -3.07 3.50
N THR A 254 -14.59 -4.05 2.64
CA THR A 254 -15.15 -3.85 1.28
C THR A 254 -14.38 -2.82 0.43
N PRO A 255 -13.03 -2.90 0.36
CA PRO A 255 -12.16 -1.83 -0.15
C PRO A 255 -12.53 -1.36 -1.56
N TYR A 256 -12.69 -2.27 -2.52
CA TYR A 256 -12.99 -1.92 -3.92
C TYR A 256 -14.40 -1.33 -4.13
N SER A 257 -15.38 -1.73 -3.31
CA SER A 257 -16.72 -1.14 -3.36
C SER A 257 -16.70 0.30 -2.87
N PHE A 258 -15.98 0.55 -1.76
CA PHE A 258 -15.85 1.89 -1.21
C PHE A 258 -15.00 2.78 -2.13
N ALA A 259 -13.84 2.30 -2.59
CA ALA A 259 -12.99 3.01 -3.55
C ALA A 259 -13.72 3.35 -4.85
N GLY A 260 -14.51 2.42 -5.40
CA GLY A 260 -15.33 2.67 -6.58
C GLY A 260 -16.36 3.79 -6.37
N LEU A 261 -17.05 3.79 -5.22
CA LEU A 261 -17.98 4.86 -4.85
C LEU A 261 -17.26 6.21 -4.70
N LEU A 262 -16.11 6.25 -4.02
CA LEU A 262 -15.31 7.47 -3.86
C LEU A 262 -14.84 8.01 -5.21
N ALA A 263 -14.32 7.15 -6.08
CA ALA A 263 -13.89 7.49 -7.42
C ALA A 263 -15.03 8.09 -8.25
N ASP A 264 -16.21 7.47 -8.22
CA ASP A 264 -17.40 7.94 -8.95
C ASP A 264 -17.97 9.25 -8.41
N LEU A 265 -17.73 9.54 -7.13
CA LEU A 265 -18.03 10.84 -6.55
C LEU A 265 -16.98 11.90 -6.92
N GLY A 266 -15.82 11.52 -7.45
CA GLY A 266 -14.76 12.42 -7.91
C GLY A 266 -13.59 12.55 -6.93
N VAL A 267 -13.48 11.67 -5.94
CA VAL A 267 -12.27 11.56 -5.10
C VAL A 267 -11.19 10.89 -5.93
N LYS A 268 -10.04 11.55 -6.06
CA LYS A 268 -8.88 11.02 -6.80
C LYS A 268 -7.74 10.62 -5.88
N LEU A 269 -7.55 11.32 -4.76
CA LEU A 269 -6.43 11.11 -3.84
C LEU A 269 -6.92 10.64 -2.47
N VAL A 270 -6.35 9.53 -2.02
CA VAL A 270 -6.45 9.02 -0.65
C VAL A 270 -5.04 8.82 -0.12
N PHE A 271 -4.79 9.33 1.08
CA PHE A 271 -3.56 9.09 1.80
C PHE A 271 -3.86 8.24 3.04
N SER A 272 -3.20 7.09 3.11
CA SER A 272 -3.28 6.14 4.22
C SER A 272 -1.93 5.93 4.91
N GLY A 273 -1.92 5.17 5.99
CA GLY A 273 -0.74 4.86 6.80
C GLY A 273 -0.68 3.39 7.20
N HIS A 274 -0.35 3.14 8.47
CA HIS A 274 -0.52 1.89 9.21
C HIS A 274 0.43 0.74 8.81
N THR A 275 0.67 0.55 7.51
CA THR A 275 1.56 -0.52 7.00
C THR A 275 3.03 -0.26 7.28
N HIS A 276 3.41 1.00 7.46
CA HIS A 276 4.79 1.47 7.46
C HIS A 276 5.56 1.10 6.17
N VAL A 277 4.84 0.83 5.07
CA VAL A 277 5.39 0.49 3.76
C VAL A 277 5.06 1.62 2.80
N THR A 278 6.08 2.15 2.12
CA THR A 278 5.86 3.16 1.07
C THR A 278 5.26 2.48 -0.16
N SER A 279 4.00 2.75 -0.46
CA SER A 279 3.34 2.16 -1.63
C SER A 279 2.27 3.08 -2.21
N ALA A 280 2.07 3.00 -3.52
CA ALA A 280 0.98 3.67 -4.21
C ALA A 280 0.28 2.65 -5.11
N THR A 281 -1.04 2.67 -5.11
CA THR A 281 -1.89 1.81 -5.94
C THR A 281 -3.11 2.59 -6.41
N SER A 282 -3.83 2.03 -7.37
CA SER A 282 -4.96 2.67 -8.01
C SER A 282 -6.08 1.69 -8.31
N TYR A 283 -7.29 2.24 -8.37
CA TYR A 283 -8.47 1.50 -8.78
C TYR A 283 -9.32 2.35 -9.71
N THR A 284 -9.62 1.82 -10.89
CA THR A 284 -10.58 2.42 -11.82
C THR A 284 -11.95 1.78 -11.60
N SER A 285 -12.92 2.61 -11.23
CA SER A 285 -14.31 2.24 -11.05
C SER A 285 -14.96 1.68 -12.33
N PHE A 286 -16.17 1.16 -12.18
CA PHE A 286 -16.95 0.71 -13.34
C PHE A 286 -17.28 1.85 -14.32
N LEU A 287 -17.46 3.08 -13.82
CA LEU A 287 -17.72 4.25 -14.65
C LEU A 287 -16.46 4.85 -15.28
N GLY A 288 -15.28 4.27 -15.00
CA GLY A 288 -14.02 4.70 -15.59
C GLY A 288 -13.32 5.84 -14.83
N ASN A 289 -13.67 6.07 -13.56
CA ASN A 289 -12.99 7.05 -12.71
C ASN A 289 -11.91 6.35 -11.87
N THR A 290 -10.71 6.91 -11.81
CA THR A 290 -9.57 6.33 -11.11
C THR A 290 -9.29 7.09 -9.83
N ILE A 291 -9.21 6.33 -8.74
CA ILE A 291 -8.75 6.76 -7.43
C ILE A 291 -7.39 6.15 -7.14
N TYR A 292 -6.52 6.93 -6.51
CA TYR A 292 -5.18 6.54 -6.11
C TYR A 292 -5.11 6.52 -4.58
N ASP A 293 -4.68 5.38 -4.04
CA ASP A 293 -4.39 5.20 -2.63
C ASP A 293 -2.87 5.20 -2.42
N PHE A 294 -2.41 6.08 -1.54
CA PHE A 294 -1.01 6.23 -1.18
C PHE A 294 -0.82 5.81 0.27
N SER A 295 -0.24 4.63 0.49
CA SER A 295 0.21 4.18 1.81
C SER A 295 1.54 4.86 2.10
N MET A 296 1.49 5.79 3.02
CA MET A 296 2.57 6.70 3.32
C MET A 296 3.69 5.98 4.10
N PRO A 297 4.97 6.34 3.86
CA PRO A 297 6.06 5.92 4.75
C PRO A 297 5.79 6.34 6.19
N SER A 298 6.28 5.53 7.13
CA SER A 298 6.34 5.91 8.53
C SER A 298 7.49 6.88 8.78
N LEU A 299 7.23 7.93 9.57
CA LEU A 299 8.29 8.75 10.17
C LEU A 299 8.94 8.06 11.37
N GLY A 300 8.16 7.32 12.18
CA GLY A 300 8.60 6.66 13.40
C GLY A 300 9.37 5.33 13.19
N ASN A 301 9.47 4.84 11.97
CA ASN A 301 10.16 3.60 11.60
C ASN A 301 11.01 3.82 10.33
N PHE A 302 11.90 2.88 10.01
CA PHE A 302 12.56 2.90 8.69
C PHE A 302 11.51 2.90 7.56
N PRO A 303 11.66 3.75 6.52
CA PRO A 303 12.86 4.57 6.21
C PRO A 303 12.92 5.97 6.83
N ALA A 304 11.98 6.39 7.68
CA ALA A 304 11.85 7.76 8.20
C ALA A 304 11.72 8.76 7.04
N GLU A 305 10.62 8.64 6.32
CA GLU A 305 10.33 9.39 5.10
C GLU A 305 8.92 9.99 5.17
N TYR A 306 8.66 10.98 4.30
CA TYR A 306 7.35 11.56 4.04
C TYR A 306 7.23 11.83 2.54
N LYS A 307 6.08 12.33 2.04
CA LYS A 307 5.96 12.73 0.63
C LYS A 307 5.53 14.18 0.48
N LEU A 308 6.04 14.82 -0.57
CA LEU A 308 5.47 16.05 -1.12
C LEU A 308 4.60 15.72 -2.32
N PHE A 309 3.47 16.40 -2.42
CA PHE A 309 2.60 16.38 -3.59
C PHE A 309 2.56 17.77 -4.19
N LYS A 310 2.67 17.86 -5.52
CA LYS A 310 2.50 19.08 -6.30
C LYS A 310 1.43 18.83 -7.35
N MET A 311 0.28 19.46 -7.16
CA MET A 311 -0.93 19.21 -7.92
C MET A 311 -1.26 20.38 -8.82
N THR A 312 -1.58 20.08 -10.07
CA THR A 312 -2.18 20.98 -11.06
C THR A 312 -3.44 20.33 -11.62
N ASP A 313 -4.15 21.02 -12.50
CA ASP A 313 -5.28 20.39 -13.21
C ASP A 313 -4.81 19.30 -14.19
N SER A 314 -3.59 19.42 -14.74
CA SER A 314 -3.05 18.49 -15.73
C SER A 314 -2.36 17.27 -15.11
N GLU A 315 -1.63 17.46 -14.03
CA GLU A 315 -0.81 16.41 -13.41
C GLU A 315 -0.67 16.60 -11.90
N ILE A 316 -0.46 15.49 -11.20
CA ILE A 316 -0.08 15.45 -9.80
C ILE A 316 1.28 14.75 -9.73
N LYS A 317 2.31 15.52 -9.39
CA LYS A 317 3.66 15.01 -9.13
C LYS A 317 3.80 14.72 -7.64
N TYR A 318 4.49 13.65 -7.32
CA TYR A 318 4.80 13.31 -5.93
C TYR A 318 6.23 12.85 -5.80
N GLU A 319 6.82 13.16 -4.66
CA GLU A 319 8.22 12.88 -4.36
C GLU A 319 8.35 12.44 -2.89
N THR A 320 9.03 11.33 -2.67
CA THR A 320 9.41 10.87 -1.34
C THR A 320 10.61 11.67 -0.83
N LYS A 321 10.44 12.31 0.33
CA LYS A 321 11.47 13.06 1.05
C LYS A 321 11.95 12.27 2.25
N LYS A 322 13.24 12.42 2.55
CA LYS A 322 13.94 11.69 3.60
C LYS A 322 14.31 12.60 4.75
N ILE A 323 14.26 12.04 5.95
CA ILE A 323 14.95 12.61 7.10
C ILE A 323 16.43 12.21 6.98
N GLU A 324 17.28 13.15 6.58
CA GLU A 324 18.70 12.88 6.34
C GLU A 324 19.56 13.02 7.60
N HIS A 325 19.09 13.81 8.57
CA HIS A 325 19.77 14.04 9.84
C HIS A 325 18.75 14.39 10.93
N ILE A 326 19.15 14.27 12.20
CA ILE A 326 18.43 14.79 13.36
C ILE A 326 19.41 15.50 14.30
N ASP A 327 18.91 16.29 15.25
CA ASP A 327 19.72 16.89 16.32
C ASP A 327 20.14 15.83 17.36
N ALA A 328 21.07 14.96 16.94
CA ALA A 328 21.51 13.82 17.74
C ALA A 328 22.31 14.24 18.98
N ASP A 329 22.91 15.44 18.98
CA ASP A 329 23.62 15.97 20.14
C ASP A 329 22.62 16.26 21.27
N LYS A 330 21.52 16.98 20.98
CA LYS A 330 20.43 17.17 21.95
C LYS A 330 19.74 15.87 22.32
N LEU A 331 19.57 14.94 21.38
CA LEU A 331 19.08 13.60 21.71
C LEU A 331 19.99 12.91 22.73
N ALA A 332 21.31 12.98 22.56
CA ALA A 332 22.28 12.40 23.49
C ALA A 332 22.30 13.11 24.86
N GLU A 333 21.84 14.35 24.94
CA GLU A 333 21.67 15.06 26.21
C GLU A 333 20.52 14.46 27.03
N VAL A 334 19.38 14.18 26.37
CA VAL A 334 18.15 13.67 27.02
C VAL A 334 18.11 12.15 27.15
N CYS A 335 18.75 11.43 26.21
CA CYS A 335 18.75 9.97 26.13
C CYS A 335 20.18 9.43 26.13
N LYS A 336 20.65 9.00 27.31
CA LYS A 336 22.00 8.42 27.48
C LYS A 336 22.04 6.98 27.00
N GLY A 337 23.06 6.60 26.23
CA GLY A 337 23.27 5.20 25.84
C GLY A 337 23.77 4.98 24.42
N TYR A 338 23.66 5.98 23.56
CA TYR A 338 24.09 5.86 22.17
C TYR A 338 25.60 5.75 22.05
N SER A 339 26.07 4.90 21.15
CA SER A 339 27.49 4.86 20.82
C SER A 339 27.87 6.13 20.05
N LYS A 340 29.16 6.51 20.10
CA LYS A 340 29.68 7.62 19.28
C LYS A 340 29.41 7.41 17.78
N LYS A 341 29.40 6.15 17.33
CA LYS A 341 29.09 5.77 15.95
C LYS A 341 27.63 6.05 15.61
N ASP A 342 26.70 5.68 16.49
CA ASP A 342 25.27 5.92 16.28
C ASP A 342 24.94 7.41 16.25
N ILE A 343 25.53 8.18 17.17
CA ILE A 343 25.41 9.64 17.15
C ILE A 343 25.96 10.23 15.85
N ALA A 344 27.14 9.79 15.40
CA ALA A 344 27.72 10.26 14.15
C ALA A 344 26.85 9.92 12.93
N LEU A 345 26.28 8.71 12.86
CA LEU A 345 25.35 8.35 11.80
C LEU A 345 24.07 9.20 11.88
N MET A 346 23.47 9.37 13.06
CA MET A 346 22.25 10.18 13.18
C MET A 346 22.41 11.64 12.76
N LYS A 347 23.64 12.18 12.83
CA LYS A 347 23.96 13.55 12.39
C LYS A 347 24.24 13.69 10.90
N ASN A 348 24.86 12.67 10.29
CA ASN A 348 25.47 12.81 8.96
C ASN A 348 24.89 11.85 7.91
N ASP A 349 24.24 10.77 8.36
CA ASP A 349 23.66 9.73 7.51
C ASP A 349 22.57 8.98 8.29
N PHE A 350 21.46 9.68 8.57
CA PHE A 350 20.36 9.11 9.36
C PHE A 350 19.72 7.92 8.65
N GLN A 351 19.72 7.91 7.33
CA GLN A 351 19.19 6.81 6.52
C GLN A 351 20.02 5.52 6.72
N GLN A 352 21.34 5.61 6.79
CA GLN A 352 22.16 4.45 7.14
C GLN A 352 21.95 4.01 8.60
N TYR A 353 21.70 4.94 9.53
CA TYR A 353 21.34 4.60 10.91
C TYR A 353 20.03 3.79 10.97
N THR A 354 18.97 4.27 10.34
CA THR A 354 17.66 3.60 10.33
C THR A 354 17.73 2.25 9.59
N TRP A 355 18.50 2.17 8.49
CA TRP A 355 18.79 0.93 7.79
C TRP A 355 19.48 -0.09 8.69
N ASN A 356 20.59 0.30 9.35
CA ASN A 356 21.35 -0.61 10.21
C ASN A 356 20.50 -1.18 11.34
N ARG A 357 19.68 -0.32 11.97
CA ARG A 357 18.77 -0.73 13.04
C ARG A 357 17.73 -1.72 12.53
N SER A 358 17.06 -1.39 11.43
CA SER A 358 16.01 -2.23 10.86
C SER A 358 16.56 -3.54 10.32
N HIS A 359 17.72 -3.51 9.68
CA HIS A 359 18.40 -4.70 9.20
C HIS A 359 18.74 -5.63 10.37
N ALA A 360 19.27 -5.12 11.48
CA ALA A 360 19.53 -5.95 12.66
C ALA A 360 18.26 -6.60 13.24
N VAL A 361 17.14 -5.85 13.29
CA VAL A 361 15.85 -6.35 13.80
C VAL A 361 15.27 -7.41 12.87
N TYR A 362 15.10 -7.09 11.59
CA TYR A 362 14.48 -8.01 10.63
C TYR A 362 15.37 -9.21 10.32
N SER A 363 16.70 -9.06 10.31
CA SER A 363 17.65 -10.18 10.22
C SER A 363 17.48 -11.17 11.37
N LYS A 364 17.15 -10.71 12.58
CA LYS A 364 16.84 -11.59 13.72
C LYS A 364 15.44 -12.20 13.59
N LYS A 365 14.46 -11.43 13.12
CA LYS A 365 13.08 -11.88 12.92
C LYS A 365 13.01 -13.00 11.87
N ILE A 366 13.57 -12.78 10.69
CA ILE A 366 13.63 -13.75 9.60
C ILE A 366 14.33 -15.04 10.05
N ARG A 367 15.47 -14.95 10.77
CA ARG A 367 16.14 -16.14 11.34
C ARG A 367 15.24 -16.96 12.28
N LYS A 368 14.50 -16.31 13.17
CA LYS A 368 13.81 -17.00 14.27
C LYS A 368 12.40 -17.44 13.90
N ASP A 369 11.74 -16.63 13.08
CA ASP A 369 10.30 -16.66 12.96
C ASP A 369 9.85 -17.20 11.60
N ILE A 370 10.72 -17.53 10.64
CA ILE A 370 10.24 -18.24 9.44
C ILE A 370 9.65 -19.61 9.86
N SER A 371 8.32 -19.67 9.83
CA SER A 371 7.50 -20.86 10.13
C SER A 371 6.21 -20.84 9.30
N PRO A 372 5.49 -21.98 9.18
CA PRO A 372 4.22 -22.01 8.45
C PRO A 372 3.20 -20.99 9.00
N GLU A 373 3.14 -20.80 10.32
CA GLU A 373 2.21 -19.86 10.97
C GLU A 373 2.52 -18.42 10.61
N THR A 374 3.81 -18.05 10.54
CA THR A 374 4.20 -16.68 10.20
C THR A 374 3.90 -16.30 8.75
N ILE A 375 3.66 -17.29 7.89
CA ILE A 375 3.17 -17.10 6.53
C ILE A 375 1.67 -17.43 6.39
N GLY A 376 0.94 -17.52 7.50
CA GLY A 376 -0.52 -17.65 7.53
C GLY A 376 -1.07 -19.08 7.53
N ILE A 377 -0.23 -20.11 7.63
CA ILE A 377 -0.65 -21.52 7.62
C ILE A 377 -0.80 -22.06 9.03
N LYS A 378 -2.02 -22.50 9.35
CA LYS A 378 -2.36 -23.08 10.66
C LYS A 378 -1.90 -24.53 10.75
N GLU A 379 -1.61 -24.98 11.98
CA GLU A 379 -1.26 -26.38 12.29
C GLU A 379 -2.26 -27.41 11.75
N SER A 380 -3.54 -27.04 11.65
CA SER A 380 -4.60 -27.91 11.12
C SER A 380 -4.59 -28.07 9.60
N SER A 381 -3.76 -27.31 8.87
CA SER A 381 -3.67 -27.41 7.41
C SER A 381 -2.95 -28.68 6.99
N ALA A 382 -3.44 -29.35 5.94
CA ALA A 382 -2.76 -30.49 5.33
C ALA A 382 -1.35 -30.15 4.79
N LEU A 383 -1.05 -28.87 4.59
CA LEU A 383 0.25 -28.38 4.11
C LEU A 383 1.24 -28.12 5.24
N TYR A 384 0.78 -28.07 6.49
CA TYR A 384 1.57 -27.59 7.60
C TYR A 384 2.87 -28.39 7.79
N GLY A 385 2.78 -29.72 7.85
CA GLY A 385 3.95 -30.59 8.03
C GLY A 385 4.99 -30.45 6.91
N LYS A 386 4.53 -30.33 5.65
CA LYS A 386 5.41 -30.13 4.48
C LYS A 386 6.13 -28.78 4.55
N LEU A 387 5.39 -27.72 4.84
CA LEU A 387 5.95 -26.38 4.97
C LEU A 387 6.90 -26.27 6.15
N LYS A 388 6.61 -26.97 7.25
CA LYS A 388 7.47 -26.94 8.44
C LYS A 388 8.88 -27.41 8.12
N LEU A 389 9.01 -28.52 7.37
CA LEU A 389 10.31 -29.03 6.92
C LEU A 389 11.07 -28.00 6.07
N VAL A 390 10.37 -27.33 5.14
CA VAL A 390 10.94 -26.28 4.30
C VAL A 390 11.39 -25.06 5.12
N THR A 391 10.54 -24.57 6.03
CA THR A 391 10.85 -23.42 6.89
C THR A 391 11.99 -23.70 7.86
N ASP A 392 12.08 -24.94 8.38
CA ASP A 392 13.19 -25.38 9.22
C ASP A 392 14.51 -25.40 8.41
N GLY A 393 14.48 -25.87 7.15
CA GLY A 393 15.64 -25.85 6.25
C GLY A 393 16.10 -24.44 5.85
N LEU A 394 15.17 -23.52 5.61
CA LEU A 394 15.49 -22.10 5.38
C LEU A 394 16.18 -21.49 6.60
N ARG A 395 15.71 -21.83 7.81
CA ARG A 395 16.32 -21.36 9.06
C ARG A 395 17.72 -21.93 9.25
N GLU A 396 17.94 -23.20 8.94
CA GLU A 396 19.26 -23.84 9.01
C GLU A 396 20.27 -23.17 8.06
N LEU A 397 19.84 -22.88 6.83
CA LEU A 397 20.69 -22.26 5.81
C LEU A 397 20.84 -20.74 5.96
N SER A 398 20.07 -20.11 6.85
CA SER A 398 19.93 -18.66 7.00
C SER A 398 21.29 -17.93 7.08
N ASP A 399 22.20 -18.43 7.92
CA ASP A 399 23.53 -17.84 8.15
C ASP A 399 24.67 -18.58 7.43
N THR A 400 24.35 -19.56 6.58
CA THR A 400 25.37 -20.24 5.77
C THR A 400 25.91 -19.26 4.72
N PRO A 401 27.24 -19.10 4.58
CA PRO A 401 27.82 -18.29 3.53
C PRO A 401 27.34 -18.73 2.14
N ILE A 402 27.04 -17.79 1.25
CA ILE A 402 26.66 -18.13 -0.13
C ILE A 402 27.86 -18.73 -0.87
N TYR A 403 29.07 -18.22 -0.62
CA TYR A 403 30.31 -18.62 -1.29
C TYR A 403 31.27 -19.40 -0.38
N GLY A 404 32.25 -20.06 -1.01
CA GLY A 404 33.28 -20.86 -0.33
C GLY A 404 33.09 -22.37 -0.50
N GLU A 405 34.06 -23.15 -0.06
CA GLU A 405 34.08 -24.62 -0.19
C GLU A 405 32.87 -25.29 0.49
N ASN A 406 32.41 -24.70 1.60
CA ASN A 406 31.21 -25.12 2.34
C ASN A 406 30.06 -24.10 2.18
N GLY A 407 30.06 -23.31 1.10
CA GLY A 407 29.02 -22.31 0.86
C GLY A 407 27.79 -22.88 0.13
N ILE A 408 26.66 -22.16 0.19
CA ILE A 408 25.40 -22.54 -0.46
C ILE A 408 25.61 -22.82 -1.95
N GLN A 409 26.43 -22.05 -2.66
CA GLN A 409 26.70 -22.25 -4.08
C GLN A 409 27.38 -23.60 -4.38
N ALA A 410 28.36 -24.00 -3.57
CA ALA A 410 29.04 -25.29 -3.71
C ALA A 410 28.10 -26.45 -3.35
N MET A 411 27.31 -26.30 -2.28
CA MET A 411 26.30 -27.28 -1.89
C MET A 411 25.24 -27.45 -2.98
N ALA A 412 24.69 -26.35 -3.50
CA ALA A 412 23.66 -26.36 -4.54
C ALA A 412 24.14 -27.02 -5.84
N ALA A 413 25.41 -26.82 -6.21
CA ALA A 413 26.02 -27.48 -7.37
C ALA A 413 25.99 -29.02 -7.26
N ALA A 414 26.14 -29.58 -6.04
CA ALA A 414 26.03 -31.03 -5.81
C ALA A 414 24.59 -31.55 -6.08
N TYR A 415 23.59 -30.69 -5.99
CA TYR A 415 22.20 -30.97 -6.36
C TYR A 415 21.87 -30.54 -7.79
N GLY A 416 22.84 -30.10 -8.60
CA GLY A 416 22.60 -29.61 -9.96
C GLY A 416 21.82 -28.29 -10.03
N LEU A 417 21.86 -27.48 -8.96
CA LEU A 417 21.30 -26.13 -8.91
C LEU A 417 22.42 -25.09 -9.00
N GLU A 418 22.33 -24.21 -10.00
CA GLU A 418 23.28 -23.11 -10.16
C GLU A 418 22.80 -21.87 -9.41
N ILE A 419 23.57 -21.39 -8.43
CA ILE A 419 23.31 -20.13 -7.72
C ILE A 419 24.13 -19.00 -8.37
N PRO A 420 23.48 -17.92 -8.86
CA PRO A 420 24.18 -16.81 -9.50
C PRO A 420 25.05 -16.03 -8.50
N ASN A 421 26.08 -15.36 -9.02
CA ASN A 421 26.90 -14.46 -8.21
C ASN A 421 26.13 -13.19 -7.84
N SER A 422 26.43 -12.64 -6.67
CA SER A 422 25.76 -11.50 -6.03
C SER A 422 26.64 -10.87 -4.94
N SER A 423 26.24 -9.72 -4.42
CA SER A 423 26.92 -9.06 -3.30
C SER A 423 26.53 -9.60 -1.92
N TYR A 424 25.52 -10.48 -1.82
CA TYR A 424 25.06 -10.98 -0.53
C TYR A 424 26.02 -12.04 0.02
N SER A 425 26.25 -11.99 1.33
CA SER A 425 27.10 -12.93 2.04
C SER A 425 26.34 -14.17 2.50
N THR A 426 25.07 -14.02 2.90
CA THR A 426 24.22 -15.11 3.40
C THR A 426 22.79 -15.03 2.85
N LEU A 427 22.03 -16.13 2.95
CA LEU A 427 20.60 -16.15 2.63
C LEU A 427 19.83 -15.12 3.46
N ASN A 428 20.09 -15.03 4.75
CA ASN A 428 19.40 -14.09 5.63
C ASN A 428 19.63 -12.62 5.22
N GLU A 429 20.86 -12.28 4.81
CA GLU A 429 21.18 -10.94 4.33
C GLU A 429 20.39 -10.61 3.06
N ALA A 430 20.32 -11.56 2.12
CA ALA A 430 19.51 -11.41 0.91
C ALA A 430 18.03 -11.18 1.26
N LEU A 431 17.42 -12.05 2.07
CA LEU A 431 16.00 -11.94 2.46
C LEU A 431 15.71 -10.65 3.25
N THR A 432 16.59 -10.26 4.17
CA THR A 432 16.43 -9.04 4.97
C THR A 432 16.51 -7.78 4.11
N THR A 433 17.51 -7.71 3.23
CA THR A 433 17.68 -6.58 2.30
C THR A 433 16.50 -6.47 1.36
N ALA A 434 15.99 -7.61 0.89
CA ALA A 434 14.79 -7.68 0.08
C ALA A 434 13.61 -7.03 0.81
N TYR A 435 13.32 -7.47 2.04
CA TYR A 435 12.21 -6.96 2.84
C TYR A 435 12.30 -5.45 3.12
N LEU A 436 13.47 -4.94 3.49
CA LEU A 436 13.64 -3.51 3.75
C LEU A 436 13.51 -2.68 2.46
N THR A 437 13.99 -3.19 1.34
CA THR A 437 13.84 -2.52 0.05
C THR A 437 12.38 -2.39 -0.34
N TYR A 438 11.59 -3.47 -0.18
CA TYR A 438 10.14 -3.43 -0.33
C TYR A 438 9.48 -2.42 0.62
N LYS A 439 9.84 -2.43 1.90
CA LYS A 439 9.31 -1.47 2.90
C LYS A 439 9.55 -0.01 2.49
N SER A 440 10.71 0.27 1.89
CA SER A 440 11.03 1.59 1.33
C SER A 440 10.31 1.90 0.01
N GLY A 441 9.46 1.02 -0.51
CA GLY A 441 8.74 1.19 -1.77
C GLY A 441 9.61 1.06 -3.01
N ARG A 442 10.87 0.62 -2.90
CA ARG A 442 11.76 0.45 -4.04
C ARG A 442 11.49 -0.87 -4.76
N ARG A 443 11.50 -0.83 -6.08
CA ARG A 443 11.20 -1.98 -6.96
C ARG A 443 12.47 -2.71 -7.47
N ILE A 444 13.54 -2.73 -6.67
CA ILE A 444 14.83 -3.40 -7.03
C ILE A 444 14.66 -4.92 -7.14
N TYR A 445 13.61 -5.48 -6.52
CA TYR A 445 13.27 -6.91 -6.56
C TYR A 445 12.03 -7.21 -7.40
N SER A 446 11.79 -6.40 -8.44
CA SER A 446 10.82 -6.79 -9.46
C SER A 446 11.12 -8.21 -9.98
N GLN A 447 10.13 -8.88 -10.56
CA GLN A 447 10.31 -10.22 -11.15
C GLN A 447 11.46 -10.25 -12.17
N ASP A 448 11.90 -9.09 -12.64
CA ASP A 448 12.89 -8.88 -13.66
C ASP A 448 14.33 -8.74 -13.15
N SER A 449 14.55 -8.70 -11.82
CA SER A 449 15.88 -8.46 -11.26
C SER A 449 16.69 -9.72 -10.94
N ASP A 450 18.02 -9.59 -11.06
CA ASP A 450 18.96 -10.65 -10.67
C ASP A 450 18.86 -11.00 -9.19
N ASP A 451 18.58 -10.00 -8.33
CA ASP A 451 18.40 -10.21 -6.90
C ASP A 451 17.15 -11.07 -6.60
N PHE A 452 16.05 -10.85 -7.32
CA PHE A 452 14.86 -11.69 -7.20
C PHE A 452 15.15 -13.12 -7.64
N LYS A 453 15.81 -13.30 -8.80
CA LYS A 453 16.22 -14.61 -9.31
C LYS A 453 17.13 -15.34 -8.32
N LEU A 454 18.09 -14.63 -7.72
CA LEU A 454 18.95 -15.19 -6.69
C LEU A 454 18.15 -15.67 -5.48
N ILE A 455 17.25 -14.85 -4.94
CA ILE A 455 16.44 -15.20 -3.77
C ILE A 455 15.59 -16.44 -4.04
N VAL A 456 14.93 -16.51 -5.21
CA VAL A 456 14.15 -17.68 -5.62
C VAL A 456 15.03 -18.93 -5.67
N LYS A 457 16.23 -18.82 -6.26
CA LYS A 457 17.17 -19.95 -6.35
C LYS A 457 17.72 -20.40 -5.00
N LEU A 458 17.97 -19.46 -4.08
CA LEU A 458 18.39 -19.80 -2.72
C LEU A 458 17.27 -20.52 -1.95
N ILE A 459 16.02 -20.06 -2.06
CA ILE A 459 14.85 -20.73 -1.46
C ILE A 459 14.64 -22.11 -2.09
N ALA A 460 14.74 -22.23 -3.41
CA ALA A 460 14.60 -23.50 -4.13
C ALA A 460 15.65 -24.52 -3.69
N PHE A 461 16.90 -24.09 -3.48
CA PHE A 461 17.93 -24.93 -2.91
C PHE A 461 17.57 -25.42 -1.50
N SER A 462 17.07 -24.54 -0.63
CA SER A 462 16.63 -24.94 0.72
C SER A 462 15.54 -26.00 0.67
N ILE A 463 14.54 -25.84 -0.21
CA ILE A 463 13.48 -26.84 -0.42
C ILE A 463 14.07 -28.17 -0.89
N ARG A 464 15.00 -28.14 -1.86
CA ARG A 464 15.61 -29.34 -2.43
C ARG A 464 16.44 -30.11 -1.41
N LYS A 465 17.22 -29.41 -0.59
CA LYS A 465 18.00 -30.00 0.51
C LYS A 465 17.08 -30.69 1.50
N SER A 466 16.01 -30.01 1.95
CA SER A 466 15.03 -30.59 2.88
C SER A 466 14.33 -31.84 2.32
N ALA A 467 13.97 -31.85 1.04
CA ALA A 467 13.37 -33.02 0.39
C ALA A 467 14.36 -34.21 0.32
N ALA A 468 15.62 -33.94 -0.01
CA ALA A 468 16.66 -34.97 -0.06
C ALA A 468 16.97 -35.57 1.32
N GLU A 469 17.02 -34.75 2.38
CA GLU A 469 17.27 -35.19 3.76
C GLU A 469 16.13 -36.02 4.34
N ALA A 470 14.88 -35.72 3.95
CA ALA A 470 13.72 -36.53 4.31
C ALA A 470 13.64 -37.86 3.56
N ALA A 471 14.50 -38.09 2.55
CA ALA A 471 14.41 -39.19 1.59
C ALA A 471 13.02 -39.32 0.95
N ASP A 472 12.30 -38.19 0.86
CA ASP A 472 10.90 -38.13 0.48
C ASP A 472 10.69 -37.04 -0.58
N GLY A 473 10.38 -37.49 -1.80
CA GLY A 473 10.05 -36.60 -2.91
C GLY A 473 8.73 -35.83 -2.70
N ASP A 474 7.89 -36.25 -1.75
CA ASP A 474 6.59 -35.63 -1.46
C ASP A 474 6.69 -34.44 -0.49
N VAL A 475 7.89 -34.07 -0.02
CA VAL A 475 8.13 -32.85 0.79
C VAL A 475 7.73 -31.57 0.03
N LEU A 476 7.67 -31.65 -1.30
CA LEU A 476 7.12 -30.59 -2.14
C LEU A 476 5.64 -30.37 -1.79
N PHE A 477 5.34 -29.17 -1.30
CA PHE A 477 3.96 -28.74 -1.12
C PHE A 477 3.34 -28.39 -2.48
N ASP A 478 2.05 -28.67 -2.65
CA ASP A 478 1.32 -28.21 -3.83
C ASP A 478 1.24 -26.67 -3.77
N ALA A 479 2.05 -26.00 -4.59
CA ALA A 479 2.07 -24.55 -4.71
C ALA A 479 0.68 -23.95 -4.94
N ASN A 480 -0.18 -24.62 -5.73
CA ASN A 480 -1.55 -24.18 -5.93
C ASN A 480 -2.40 -24.39 -4.68
N ALA A 481 -2.20 -25.47 -3.92
CA ALA A 481 -2.88 -25.67 -2.63
C ALA A 481 -2.45 -24.63 -1.60
N PHE A 482 -1.16 -24.33 -1.53
CA PHE A 482 -0.62 -23.33 -0.63
C PHE A 482 -1.20 -21.95 -0.92
N LEU A 483 -1.21 -21.52 -2.18
CA LEU A 483 -1.85 -20.27 -2.55
C LEU A 483 -3.36 -20.28 -2.29
N ARG A 484 -4.06 -21.41 -2.47
CA ARG A 484 -5.48 -21.52 -2.09
C ARG A 484 -5.71 -21.29 -0.60
N GLU A 485 -4.86 -21.83 0.27
CA GLU A 485 -4.93 -21.58 1.73
C GLU A 485 -4.68 -20.11 2.07
N LEU A 486 -3.86 -19.42 1.28
CA LEU A 486 -3.68 -17.96 1.37
C LEU A 486 -4.83 -17.16 0.73
N GLY A 487 -5.93 -17.80 0.33
CA GLY A 487 -7.15 -17.14 -0.16
C GLY A 487 -7.24 -16.99 -1.69
N TYR A 488 -6.39 -17.65 -2.47
CA TYR A 488 -6.37 -17.50 -3.92
C TYR A 488 -7.27 -18.55 -4.58
N SER A 489 -7.91 -18.17 -5.68
CA SER A 489 -8.67 -19.09 -6.52
C SER A 489 -8.22 -19.00 -7.98
N GLY A 490 -8.24 -20.12 -8.70
CA GLY A 490 -7.90 -20.20 -10.12
C GLY A 490 -6.41 -20.46 -10.43
N THR A 491 -6.01 -20.22 -11.69
CA THR A 491 -4.67 -20.48 -12.25
C THR A 491 -3.64 -19.39 -11.95
N VAL A 492 -3.80 -18.63 -10.85
CA VAL A 492 -2.91 -17.49 -10.52
C VAL A 492 -1.45 -17.93 -10.40
N ALA A 493 -1.18 -19.03 -9.69
CA ALA A 493 0.16 -19.59 -9.63
C ALA A 493 0.68 -20.02 -10.99
N ASP A 494 -0.18 -20.59 -11.84
CA ASP A 494 0.22 -21.04 -13.18
C ASP A 494 0.49 -19.86 -14.12
N ASN A 495 -0.21 -18.72 -13.98
CA ASN A 495 0.07 -17.50 -14.74
C ASN A 495 1.37 -16.83 -14.29
N ILE A 496 1.60 -16.74 -12.98
CA ILE A 496 2.83 -16.20 -12.40
C ILE A 496 4.03 -17.09 -12.76
N LEU A 497 3.87 -18.40 -12.61
CA LEU A 497 4.86 -19.39 -13.04
C LEU A 497 5.10 -19.33 -14.55
N LYS A 498 4.06 -19.06 -15.36
CA LYS A 498 4.20 -18.93 -16.80
C LYS A 498 5.06 -17.72 -17.17
N GLU A 499 4.85 -16.56 -16.57
CA GLU A 499 5.69 -15.38 -16.83
C GLU A 499 7.12 -15.59 -16.32
N PHE A 500 7.29 -16.13 -15.10
CA PHE A 500 8.60 -16.47 -14.57
C PHE A 500 9.34 -17.50 -15.45
N SER A 501 8.67 -18.60 -15.83
CA SER A 501 9.27 -19.68 -16.63
C SER A 501 9.57 -19.25 -18.05
N LYS A 502 8.75 -18.37 -18.64
CA LYS A 502 8.98 -17.78 -19.97
C LYS A 502 10.26 -16.96 -19.99
N LYS A 503 10.64 -16.34 -18.88
CA LYS A 503 11.80 -15.46 -18.76
C LYS A 503 13.07 -16.17 -18.29
N TYR A 504 12.95 -17.07 -17.31
CA TYR A 504 14.11 -17.68 -16.65
C TYR A 504 14.33 -19.16 -16.98
N GLY A 505 13.45 -19.76 -17.78
CA GLY A 505 13.54 -21.16 -18.19
C GLY A 505 12.63 -22.08 -17.38
N PHE A 506 12.75 -23.39 -17.60
CA PHE A 506 11.92 -24.39 -16.93
C PHE A 506 12.13 -24.35 -15.41
N ALA A 507 11.07 -24.00 -14.68
CA ALA A 507 11.06 -24.10 -13.24
C ALA A 507 11.01 -25.58 -12.81
N THR A 508 11.96 -26.02 -11.99
CA THR A 508 11.83 -27.30 -11.29
C THR A 508 10.62 -27.24 -10.32
N PRO A 509 10.08 -28.38 -9.87
CA PRO A 509 9.05 -28.39 -8.84
C PRO A 509 9.43 -27.59 -7.58
N GLU A 510 10.71 -27.59 -7.21
CA GLU A 510 11.28 -26.80 -6.10
C GLU A 510 11.25 -25.30 -6.40
N GLU A 511 11.59 -24.87 -7.62
CA GLU A 511 11.52 -23.45 -8.02
C GLU A 511 10.07 -22.96 -8.08
N LYS A 512 9.12 -23.81 -8.47
CA LYS A 512 7.67 -23.49 -8.39
C LYS A 512 7.23 -23.26 -6.93
N ALA A 513 7.63 -24.14 -6.02
CA ALA A 513 7.35 -23.99 -4.59
C ALA A 513 8.07 -22.76 -3.99
N ALA A 514 9.33 -22.53 -4.36
CA ALA A 514 10.12 -21.38 -3.93
C ALA A 514 9.48 -20.06 -4.34
N LEU A 515 8.95 -19.99 -5.56
CA LEU A 515 8.23 -18.83 -6.04
C LEU A 515 7.01 -18.55 -5.17
N SER A 516 6.17 -19.55 -4.91
CA SER A 516 5.00 -19.38 -4.03
C SER A 516 5.38 -18.98 -2.60
N LEU A 517 6.46 -19.53 -2.05
CA LEU A 517 6.95 -19.16 -0.72
C LEU A 517 7.53 -17.75 -0.68
N ALA A 518 8.30 -17.36 -1.71
CA ALA A 518 8.77 -15.98 -1.87
C ALA A 518 7.59 -15.02 -1.95
N PHE A 519 6.54 -15.34 -2.71
CA PHE A 519 5.31 -14.54 -2.71
C PHE A 519 4.58 -14.51 -1.36
N ALA A 520 4.62 -15.55 -0.54
CA ALA A 520 4.01 -15.48 0.78
C ALA A 520 4.82 -14.62 1.75
N LEU A 521 6.15 -14.75 1.72
CA LEU A 521 7.07 -14.01 2.60
C LEU A 521 7.21 -12.53 2.19
N PHE A 522 7.08 -12.27 0.89
CA PHE A 522 7.51 -11.05 0.22
C PHE A 522 6.47 -10.59 -0.82
N GLY A 523 5.18 -10.83 -0.59
CA GLY A 523 4.15 -10.82 -1.63
C GLY A 523 3.96 -9.57 -2.48
N GLY A 524 4.41 -8.41 -2.03
CA GLY A 524 4.37 -7.17 -2.82
C GLY A 524 5.58 -6.90 -3.72
N PHE A 525 6.59 -7.77 -3.72
CA PHE A 525 7.88 -7.49 -4.38
C PHE A 525 7.81 -7.49 -5.91
N CYS A 526 6.86 -8.24 -6.44
CA CYS A 526 6.85 -8.69 -7.83
C CYS A 526 5.62 -8.24 -8.59
N SER A 527 4.70 -7.55 -7.93
CA SER A 527 3.42 -7.16 -8.50
C SER A 527 3.42 -5.65 -8.73
N ASP A 528 3.98 -5.21 -9.85
CA ASP A 528 3.51 -3.97 -10.45
C ASP A 528 2.14 -4.29 -11.06
N THR A 529 1.07 -3.98 -10.33
CA THR A 529 -0.28 -4.35 -10.78
C THR A 529 -0.93 -3.30 -11.65
N ASP A 530 -0.49 -2.04 -11.54
CA ASP A 530 -1.23 -0.90 -12.07
C ASP A 530 -0.35 0.23 -12.65
N GLY A 531 0.98 0.11 -12.58
CA GLY A 531 1.91 1.07 -13.17
C GLY A 531 2.07 2.37 -12.39
N VAL A 532 1.57 2.44 -11.13
CA VAL A 532 1.74 3.62 -10.28
C VAL A 532 3.06 3.50 -9.52
N GLU A 533 3.93 4.50 -9.64
CA GLU A 533 5.23 4.49 -8.95
C GLU A 533 5.07 4.69 -7.44
N ASN A 534 5.75 3.87 -6.64
CA ASN A 534 5.58 3.90 -5.19
C ASN A 534 6.26 5.11 -4.54
N ARG A 535 7.38 5.58 -5.08
CA ARG A 535 8.24 6.60 -4.45
C ARG A 535 8.04 7.96 -5.09
N ASP A 536 8.53 8.11 -6.32
CA ASP A 536 8.54 9.37 -7.03
C ASP A 536 7.84 9.15 -8.38
N GLY A 537 6.87 9.98 -8.72
CA GLY A 537 6.06 9.71 -9.89
C GLY A 537 5.13 10.85 -10.27
N THR A 538 4.33 10.59 -11.29
CA THR A 538 3.35 11.54 -11.82
C THR A 538 2.10 10.78 -12.22
N ILE A 539 0.95 11.25 -11.74
CA ILE A 539 -0.38 10.74 -12.13
C ILE A 539 -1.21 11.87 -12.74
N PRO A 540 -2.29 11.56 -13.49
CA PRO A 540 -3.17 12.57 -14.05
C PRO A 540 -3.80 13.49 -13.01
N GLY A 541 -3.86 14.79 -13.30
CA GLY A 541 -4.50 15.80 -12.45
C GLY A 541 -6.03 15.73 -12.47
N TYR A 542 -6.68 16.56 -11.66
CA TYR A 542 -8.15 16.58 -11.55
C TYR A 542 -8.86 17.11 -12.82
N GLY A 543 -8.16 17.87 -13.66
CA GLY A 543 -8.67 18.37 -14.94
C GLY A 543 -8.52 17.38 -16.10
N VAL A 544 -7.75 16.30 -15.92
CA VAL A 544 -7.63 15.24 -16.94
C VAL A 544 -8.90 14.41 -16.93
N LYS A 545 -9.70 14.54 -18.00
CA LYS A 545 -10.80 13.62 -18.28
C LYS A 545 -10.19 12.26 -18.59
N GLU A 546 -10.32 11.34 -17.65
CA GLU A 546 -9.93 9.95 -17.90
C GLU A 546 -10.69 9.45 -19.12
N ALA A 547 -9.97 8.78 -20.03
CA ALA A 547 -10.59 8.21 -21.20
C ALA A 547 -11.69 7.28 -20.69
N ALA A 548 -12.93 7.68 -20.87
CA ALA A 548 -14.08 6.80 -20.70
C ALA A 548 -13.98 5.72 -21.79
N GLN A 549 -13.02 4.80 -21.66
CA GLN A 549 -13.27 3.43 -22.04
C GLN A 549 -14.36 2.97 -21.10
N ASN A 550 -15.58 3.38 -21.44
CA ASN A 550 -16.78 2.96 -20.78
C ASN A 550 -16.71 1.44 -20.83
N ARG A 551 -16.33 0.81 -19.72
CA ARG A 551 -16.08 -0.64 -19.68
C ARG A 551 -17.36 -1.38 -20.07
N PHE A 552 -18.52 -0.73 -19.88
CA PHE A 552 -19.78 -1.14 -20.49
C PHE A 552 -19.76 -1.09 -22.02
N ALA A 553 -19.32 0.00 -22.66
CA ALA A 553 -19.18 0.05 -24.12
C ALA A 553 -18.19 -0.99 -24.65
N ALA A 554 -17.04 -1.19 -23.99
CA ALA A 554 -16.06 -2.21 -24.38
C ALA A 554 -16.57 -3.65 -24.12
N ALA A 555 -17.29 -3.89 -23.02
CA ALA A 555 -17.93 -5.17 -22.74
C ALA A 555 -19.12 -5.44 -23.68
N PHE A 556 -19.91 -4.40 -23.98
CA PHE A 556 -21.02 -4.44 -24.92
C PHE A 556 -20.50 -4.67 -26.34
N GLU A 557 -19.39 -4.05 -26.74
CA GLU A 557 -18.72 -4.29 -28.01
C GLU A 557 -18.21 -5.73 -28.09
N LYS A 558 -17.60 -6.28 -27.03
CA LYS A 558 -17.23 -7.70 -26.97
C LYS A 558 -18.44 -8.65 -27.05
N ILE A 559 -19.55 -8.30 -26.40
CA ILE A 559 -20.81 -9.05 -26.48
C ILE A 559 -21.38 -8.97 -27.91
N LEU A 560 -21.36 -7.80 -28.52
CA LEU A 560 -21.83 -7.56 -29.88
C LEU A 560 -21.01 -8.34 -30.90
N ILE A 561 -19.68 -8.35 -30.75
CA ILE A 561 -18.76 -9.16 -31.57
C ILE A 561 -19.10 -10.65 -31.43
N LYS A 562 -19.28 -11.16 -30.20
CA LYS A 562 -19.72 -12.56 -29.98
C LYS A 562 -21.08 -12.87 -30.60
N ILE A 563 -22.04 -11.95 -30.50
CA ILE A 563 -23.36 -12.10 -31.13
C ILE A 563 -23.21 -12.15 -32.66
N ILE A 564 -22.39 -11.28 -33.24
CA ILE A 564 -22.10 -11.26 -34.69
C ILE A 564 -21.41 -12.56 -35.13
N GLU A 565 -20.46 -13.08 -34.36
CA GLU A 565 -19.81 -14.36 -34.63
C GLU A 565 -20.79 -15.53 -34.58
N ILE A 566 -21.67 -15.57 -33.57
CA ILE A 566 -22.76 -16.54 -33.47
C ILE A 566 -23.66 -16.43 -34.71
N ILE A 567 -24.13 -15.23 -35.06
CA ILE A 567 -24.97 -15.00 -36.24
C ILE A 567 -24.26 -15.48 -37.50
N LYS A 568 -22.97 -15.14 -37.72
CA LYS A 568 -22.18 -15.61 -38.87
C LYS A 568 -22.06 -17.13 -38.91
N LYS A 569 -21.97 -17.79 -37.76
CA LYS A 569 -21.88 -19.25 -37.64
C LYS A 569 -23.20 -19.95 -37.96
N PHE A 570 -24.33 -19.32 -37.63
CA PHE A 570 -25.67 -19.83 -37.92
C PHE A 570 -26.24 -19.33 -39.26
N TYR A 571 -25.67 -18.28 -39.86
CA TYR A 571 -26.11 -17.71 -41.13
C TYR A 571 -26.18 -18.74 -42.28
N PRO A 572 -25.20 -19.65 -42.48
CA PRO A 572 -25.30 -20.69 -43.51
C PRO A 572 -26.43 -21.69 -43.26
N ILE A 573 -26.74 -21.97 -41.99
CA ILE A 573 -27.81 -22.89 -41.58
C ILE A 573 -29.17 -22.27 -41.87
N PHE A 574 -29.35 -20.98 -41.56
CA PHE A 574 -30.55 -20.23 -41.93
C PHE A 574 -30.69 -20.07 -43.45
N ASN A 575 -29.60 -19.82 -44.17
CA ASN A 575 -29.64 -19.66 -45.63
C ASN A 575 -30.05 -20.98 -46.33
N GLN A 576 -29.53 -22.13 -45.88
CA GLN A 576 -29.95 -23.45 -46.38
C GLN A 576 -31.41 -23.79 -46.04
N PHE A 577 -31.94 -23.28 -44.91
CA PHE A 577 -33.33 -23.48 -44.53
C PHE A 577 -34.28 -22.63 -45.41
N PHE A 578 -33.88 -21.43 -45.81
CA PHE A 578 -34.68 -20.56 -46.69
C PHE A 578 -34.56 -20.91 -48.18
N GLU A 579 -33.42 -21.45 -48.65
CA GLU A 579 -33.29 -22.01 -50.01
C GLU A 579 -34.09 -23.30 -50.24
N LYS A 580 -34.53 -23.98 -49.17
CA LYS A 580 -35.42 -25.15 -49.25
C LYS A 580 -36.91 -24.82 -49.10
N VAL A 581 -37.25 -23.58 -48.74
CA VAL A 581 -38.63 -23.13 -48.45
C VAL A 581 -39.11 -22.06 -49.44
N ILE A 582 -38.27 -21.64 -50.39
CA ILE A 582 -38.61 -20.89 -51.61
C ILE A 582 -38.39 -21.81 -52.80
#